data_AF-A0A4Y9T9L3-F1
#
_entry.id   AF-A0A4Y9T9L3-F1
#
_cell.length_a   1.000
_cell.length_b   1.000
_cell.length_c   1.000
_cell.angle_alpha   90.00
_cell.angle_beta   90.00
_cell.angle_gamma   90.00
#
_symmetry.space_group_name_H-M   'P 1'
#
loop_
_entity.id
_entity.type
_entity.pdbx_description
1 polymer ?
#
loop_
_entity_poly.entity_id
_entity_poly.type
_entity_poly.pdbx_seq_one_letter_code
_entity_poly.pdbx_strand_id
1 'polypeptide(L)'
;MNVSTSPVRVAVVQFDPQVGTQNRPANLNTSLSLALEAVNNGANLIVLPELANTGYLSSLLGVLVWRQQWRKRGWYPTYVPLVSVVPAVVLAYGGSMTVIVSSALLGALVAPPLACSIAGRLPSYLHPYIGNVLSMAISTVLIVPTIGYWLAQ
;
A
#
# COMPACT_ATOMS: atom_id res chain seq x y z
N MET A 1 -8.18 34.57 20.67
CA MET A 1 -7.53 33.84 19.57
C MET A 1 -6.42 33.00 20.20
N ASN A 2 -6.51 31.68 20.10
CA ASN A 2 -5.56 30.77 20.77
C ASN A 2 -4.25 30.74 19.98
N VAL A 3 -3.15 31.21 20.58
CA VAL A 3 -1.83 31.15 19.95
C VAL A 3 -1.41 29.69 19.89
N SER A 4 -1.14 29.18 18.68
CA SER A 4 -0.65 27.82 18.49
C SER A 4 0.66 27.62 19.25
N THR A 5 0.66 26.74 20.26
CA THR A 5 1.83 26.41 21.08
C THR A 5 2.84 25.52 20.35
N SER A 6 2.43 24.86 19.26
CA SER A 6 3.30 23.96 18.49
C SER A 6 4.19 24.74 17.49
N PRO A 7 5.52 24.49 17.44
CA PRO A 7 6.41 25.03 16.41
C PRO A 7 6.16 24.40 15.02
N VAL A 8 5.42 23.29 14.95
CA VAL A 8 5.07 22.59 13.70
C VAL A 8 3.60 22.85 13.37
N ARG A 9 3.36 23.28 12.13
CA ARG A 9 2.04 23.42 11.52
C ARG A 9 1.90 22.32 10.48
N VAL A 10 1.06 21.33 10.79
CA VAL A 10 0.88 20.14 9.96
C VAL A 10 -0.34 20.32 9.06
N ALA A 11 -0.21 20.00 7.78
CA ALA A 11 -1.32 19.84 6.85
C ALA A 11 -1.45 18.38 6.44
N VAL A 12 -2.66 17.83 6.58
CA VAL A 12 -3.01 16.51 6.09
C VAL A 12 -3.81 16.70 4.81
N VAL A 13 -3.25 16.29 3.68
CA VAL A 13 -3.88 16.44 2.38
C VAL A 13 -4.75 15.22 2.14
N GLN A 14 -6.05 15.45 1.95
CA GLN A 14 -6.98 14.42 1.51
C GLN A 14 -7.39 14.72 0.08
N PHE A 15 -7.05 13.84 -0.86
CA PHE A 15 -7.51 13.92 -2.24
C PHE A 15 -7.76 12.53 -2.81
N ASP A 16 -8.55 12.44 -3.87
CA ASP A 16 -8.93 11.19 -4.52
C ASP A 16 -8.00 10.87 -5.72
N PRO A 17 -6.99 10.00 -5.54
CA PRO A 17 -6.09 9.64 -6.63
C PRO A 17 -6.76 8.72 -7.64
N GLN A 18 -6.69 9.08 -8.92
CA GLN A 18 -7.26 8.26 -9.99
C GLN A 18 -6.35 7.09 -10.36
N VAL A 19 -6.92 5.91 -10.51
CA VAL A 19 -6.17 4.68 -10.84
C VAL A 19 -5.69 4.68 -12.30
N GLY A 20 -4.53 4.07 -12.58
CA GLY A 20 -3.98 3.93 -13.93
C GLY A 20 -2.76 4.80 -14.20
N THR A 21 -1.83 4.31 -15.03
CA THR A 21 -0.55 4.97 -15.29
C THR A 21 -0.70 6.29 -16.03
N GLN A 22 -1.71 6.39 -16.89
CA GLN A 22 -2.11 7.61 -17.60
C GLN A 22 -2.52 8.74 -16.64
N ASN A 23 -2.96 8.39 -15.42
CA ASN A 23 -3.41 9.36 -14.42
C ASN A 23 -2.30 9.79 -13.45
N ARG A 24 -1.09 9.20 -13.53
CA ARG A 24 0.05 9.61 -12.68
C ARG A 24 0.39 11.09 -12.80
N PRO A 25 0.47 11.69 -14.01
CA PRO A 25 0.78 13.11 -14.13
C PRO A 25 -0.30 13.99 -13.51
N ALA A 26 -1.57 13.61 -13.68
CA ALA A 26 -2.70 14.32 -13.07
C ALA A 26 -2.67 14.23 -11.54
N ASN A 27 -2.46 13.04 -10.99
CA ASN A 27 -2.34 12.82 -9.55
C ASN A 27 -1.13 13.57 -8.94
N LEU A 28 0.00 13.58 -9.65
CA LEU A 28 1.19 14.33 -9.26
C LEU A 28 0.90 15.83 -9.22
N ASN A 29 0.27 16.37 -10.27
CA ASN A 29 -0.06 17.79 -10.34
C ASN A 29 -1.05 18.21 -9.24
N THR A 30 -2.06 17.37 -8.97
CA THR A 30 -3.02 17.61 -7.88
C THR A 30 -2.37 17.53 -6.51
N SER A 31 -1.49 16.54 -6.26
CA SER A 31 -0.77 16.46 -4.98
C SER A 31 0.19 17.63 -4.78
N LEU A 32 0.84 18.10 -5.85
CA LEU A 32 1.69 19.30 -5.83
C LEU A 32 0.88 20.57 -5.59
N SER A 33 -0.27 20.75 -6.24
CA SER A 33 -1.08 21.95 -6.05
C SER A 33 -1.60 22.06 -4.62
N LEU A 34 -2.08 20.95 -4.05
CA LEU A 34 -2.54 20.88 -2.66
C LEU A 34 -1.38 21.05 -1.66
N ALA A 35 -0.21 20.51 -1.97
CA ALA A 35 0.98 20.74 -1.15
C ALA A 35 1.39 22.23 -1.17
N LEU A 36 1.37 22.88 -2.33
CA LEU A 36 1.66 24.32 -2.45
C LEU A 36 0.63 25.16 -1.69
N GLU A 37 -0.66 24.80 -1.76
CA GLU A 37 -1.71 25.45 -0.98
C GLU A 37 -1.46 25.30 0.53
N ALA A 38 -1.06 24.12 0.99
CA ALA A 38 -0.69 23.88 2.38
C ALA A 38 0.51 24.73 2.83
N VAL A 39 1.55 24.86 1.99
CA VAL A 39 2.69 25.74 2.25
C VAL A 39 2.25 27.20 2.33
N ASN A 40 1.40 27.66 1.41
CA ASN A 40 0.88 29.04 1.40
C ASN A 40 0.04 29.35 2.65
N ASN A 41 -0.65 28.35 3.20
CA ASN A 41 -1.36 28.44 4.48
C ASN A 41 -0.45 28.30 5.72
N GLY A 42 0.86 28.18 5.51
CA GLY A 42 1.88 28.18 6.55
C GLY A 42 2.19 26.82 7.16
N ALA A 43 1.85 25.70 6.49
CA ALA A 43 2.26 24.37 6.91
C ALA A 43 3.75 24.14 6.67
N ASN A 44 4.44 23.53 7.63
CA ASN A 44 5.84 23.13 7.53
C ASN A 44 6.04 21.60 7.59
N LEU A 45 4.96 20.84 7.77
CA LEU A 45 4.89 19.39 7.55
C LEU A 45 3.64 19.04 6.76
N ILE A 46 3.80 18.34 5.64
CA ILE A 46 2.69 17.94 4.76
C ILE A 46 2.63 16.42 4.72
N VAL A 47 1.45 15.86 5.01
CA VAL A 47 1.17 14.44 4.95
C VAL A 47 0.27 14.18 3.73
N LEU A 48 0.78 13.39 2.79
CA LEU A 48 0.03 12.95 1.61
C LEU A 48 -0.57 11.55 1.84
N PRO A 49 -1.68 11.19 1.17
CA PRO A 49 -2.23 9.85 1.21
C PRO A 49 -1.23 8.81 0.68
N GLU A 50 -1.22 7.63 1.27
CA GLU A 50 -0.47 6.49 0.74
C GLU A 50 -0.91 6.21 -0.71
N LEU A 51 0.05 5.94 -1.60
CA LEU A 51 -0.21 5.67 -3.04
C LEU A 51 -0.89 6.81 -3.81
N ALA A 52 -0.86 8.03 -3.29
CA ALA A 52 -1.35 9.27 -3.93
C ALA A 52 -1.01 9.38 -5.43
N ASN A 53 0.14 8.84 -5.85
CA ASN A 53 0.64 8.99 -7.22
C ASN A 53 0.68 7.69 -8.03
N THR A 54 0.36 6.53 -7.48
CA THR A 54 0.63 5.22 -8.14
C THR A 54 -0.55 4.25 -8.18
N GLY A 55 -1.63 4.50 -7.43
CA GLY A 55 -2.89 3.74 -7.51
C GLY A 55 -2.85 2.32 -6.93
N TYR A 56 -4.03 1.70 -6.83
CA TYR A 56 -4.32 0.49 -6.05
C TYR A 56 -4.17 -0.86 -6.80
N LEU A 57 -3.20 -0.97 -7.71
CA LEU A 57 -3.10 -2.12 -8.64
C LEU A 57 -3.07 -3.49 -7.94
N SER A 58 -2.32 -3.62 -6.83
CA SER A 58 -2.22 -4.88 -6.10
C SER A 58 -3.52 -5.29 -5.43
N SER A 59 -4.29 -4.34 -4.90
CA SER A 59 -5.61 -4.62 -4.33
C SER A 59 -6.62 -5.02 -5.41
N LEU A 60 -6.59 -4.37 -6.57
CA LEU A 60 -7.42 -4.77 -7.71
C LEU A 60 -7.12 -6.21 -8.14
N LEU A 61 -5.85 -6.55 -8.35
CA LEU A 61 -5.43 -7.90 -8.70
C LEU A 61 -5.82 -8.92 -7.62
N GLY A 62 -5.61 -8.60 -6.35
CA GLY A 62 -6.00 -9.44 -5.22
C GLY A 62 -7.50 -9.72 -5.19
N VAL A 63 -8.34 -8.69 -5.39
CA VAL A 63 -9.81 -8.85 -5.40
C VAL A 63 -10.26 -9.68 -6.60
N LEU A 64 -9.69 -9.46 -7.79
CA LEU A 64 -10.06 -10.22 -8.99
C LEU A 64 -9.70 -11.70 -8.85
N VAL A 65 -8.48 -12.01 -8.43
CA VAL A 65 -7.99 -13.39 -8.26
C VAL A 65 -8.78 -14.12 -7.16
N TRP A 66 -9.01 -13.45 -6.02
CA TRP A 66 -9.60 -14.08 -4.84
C TRP A 66 -11.10 -13.79 -4.66
N ARG A 67 -11.78 -13.33 -5.72
CA ARG A 67 -13.22 -13.00 -5.70
C ARG A 67 -14.08 -14.15 -5.16
N GLN A 68 -13.74 -15.40 -5.50
CA GLN A 68 -14.46 -16.57 -4.99
C GLN A 68 -14.27 -16.75 -3.47
N GLN A 69 -13.09 -16.45 -2.93
CA GLN A 69 -12.82 -16.56 -1.50
C GLN A 69 -13.54 -15.45 -0.72
N TRP A 70 -13.58 -14.24 -1.26
CA TRP A 70 -14.44 -13.16 -0.76
C TRP A 70 -15.89 -13.58 -0.63
N ARG A 71 -16.46 -14.22 -1.67
CA ARG A 71 -17.85 -14.71 -1.65
C ARG A 71 -18.08 -15.82 -0.61
N LYS A 72 -17.09 -16.68 -0.36
CA LYS A 72 -17.21 -17.80 0.59
C LYS A 72 -17.02 -17.39 2.05
N ARG A 73 -16.12 -16.43 2.32
CA ARG A 73 -15.70 -16.06 3.68
C ARG A 73 -16.26 -14.71 4.13
N GLY A 74 -16.94 -13.97 3.26
CA GLY A 74 -17.43 -12.61 3.52
C GLY A 74 -16.33 -11.55 3.54
N TRP A 75 -15.09 -11.94 3.85
CA TRP A 75 -13.92 -11.08 3.92
C TRP A 75 -12.64 -11.85 3.52
N TYR A 76 -11.73 -11.20 2.79
CA TYR A 76 -10.44 -11.78 2.44
C TYR A 76 -9.33 -10.71 2.43
N PRO A 77 -8.13 -10.97 2.98
CA PRO A 77 -7.10 -9.95 3.20
C PRO A 77 -6.31 -9.56 1.93
N THR A 78 -7.02 -9.08 0.89
CA THR A 78 -6.43 -8.70 -0.41
C THR A 78 -5.68 -7.36 -0.41
N TYR A 79 -5.83 -6.57 0.66
CA TYR A 79 -5.10 -5.31 0.84
C TYR A 79 -3.70 -5.52 1.42
N VAL A 80 -3.42 -6.68 2.05
CA VAL A 80 -2.12 -6.98 2.66
C VAL A 80 -0.93 -6.70 1.74
N PRO A 81 -0.91 -7.17 0.47
CA PRO A 81 0.22 -6.92 -0.41
C PRO A 81 0.33 -5.46 -0.88
N LEU A 82 -0.78 -4.72 -0.89
CA LEU A 82 -0.80 -3.30 -1.24
C LEU A 82 -0.03 -2.45 -0.21
N VAL A 83 -0.22 -2.73 1.07
CA VAL A 83 0.35 -1.93 2.18
C VAL A 83 1.70 -2.46 2.67
N SER A 84 2.21 -3.55 2.10
CA SER A 84 3.47 -4.16 2.55
C SER A 84 4.43 -4.48 1.42
N VAL A 85 4.11 -5.45 0.56
CA VAL A 85 5.06 -6.03 -0.40
C VAL A 85 5.39 -5.02 -1.50
N VAL A 86 4.36 -4.44 -2.13
CA VAL A 86 4.56 -3.49 -3.23
C VAL A 86 5.39 -2.28 -2.82
N PRO A 87 5.04 -1.54 -1.74
CA PRO A 87 5.84 -0.39 -1.33
C PRO A 87 7.25 -0.80 -0.91
N ALA A 88 7.45 -1.93 -0.24
CA ALA A 88 8.78 -2.40 0.14
C ALA A 88 9.69 -2.68 -1.07
N VAL A 89 9.16 -3.37 -2.09
CA VAL A 89 9.92 -3.67 -3.31
C VAL A 89 10.19 -2.39 -4.12
N VAL A 90 9.22 -1.48 -4.21
CA VAL A 90 9.38 -0.19 -4.90
C VAL A 90 10.42 0.70 -4.21
N LEU A 91 10.45 0.69 -2.87
CA LEU A 91 11.47 1.41 -2.11
C LEU A 91 12.87 0.79 -2.29
N ALA A 92 12.96 -0.53 -2.38
CA ALA A 92 14.24 -1.24 -2.53
C ALA A 92 14.83 -1.15 -3.95
N TYR A 93 13.99 -1.23 -4.99
CA TYR A 93 14.44 -1.39 -6.39
C TYR A 93 13.91 -0.32 -7.35
N GLY A 94 13.19 0.68 -6.83
CA GLY A 94 12.64 1.78 -7.62
C GLY A 94 11.26 1.50 -8.23
N GLY A 95 10.70 2.53 -8.85
CA GLY A 95 9.32 2.55 -9.35
C GLY A 95 9.11 2.05 -10.78
N SER A 96 9.97 1.16 -11.28
CA SER A 96 9.83 0.60 -12.64
C SER A 96 8.54 -0.23 -12.77
N MET A 97 7.92 -0.24 -13.95
CA MET A 97 6.70 -1.01 -14.21
C MET A 97 6.89 -2.50 -13.96
N THR A 98 8.05 -3.05 -14.30
CA THR A 98 8.38 -4.46 -14.04
C THR A 98 8.34 -4.75 -12.54
N VAL A 99 8.88 -3.85 -11.72
CA VAL A 99 8.93 -3.97 -10.25
C VAL A 99 7.53 -3.87 -9.65
N ILE A 100 6.74 -2.88 -10.08
CA ILE A 100 5.39 -2.66 -9.58
C ILE A 100 4.47 -3.84 -9.95
N VAL A 101 4.49 -4.30 -11.20
CA VAL A 101 3.59 -5.36 -11.67
C VAL A 101 3.99 -6.72 -11.06
N SER A 102 5.29 -7.06 -11.05
CA SER A 102 5.76 -8.32 -10.47
C SER A 102 5.48 -8.42 -8.97
N SER A 103 5.80 -7.37 -8.21
CA SER A 103 5.52 -7.33 -6.76
C SER A 103 4.03 -7.34 -6.46
N ALA A 104 3.21 -6.65 -7.25
CA ALA A 104 1.76 -6.64 -7.07
C ALA A 104 1.14 -8.02 -7.32
N LEU A 105 1.59 -8.74 -8.36
CA LEU A 105 1.13 -10.08 -8.69
C LEU A 105 1.58 -11.12 -7.64
N LEU A 106 2.88 -11.15 -7.33
CA LEU A 106 3.43 -12.08 -6.34
C LEU A 106 2.81 -11.83 -4.96
N GLY A 107 2.70 -10.57 -4.56
CA GLY A 107 2.05 -10.18 -3.32
C GLY A 107 0.59 -10.60 -3.28
N ALA A 108 -0.19 -10.33 -4.34
CA ALA A 108 -1.61 -10.70 -4.43
C ALA A 108 -1.85 -12.22 -4.36
N LEU A 109 -0.90 -13.03 -4.85
CA LEU A 109 -1.00 -14.48 -4.82
C LEU A 109 -0.58 -15.08 -3.48
N VAL A 110 0.42 -14.51 -2.82
CA VAL A 110 1.06 -15.10 -1.63
C VAL A 110 0.48 -14.56 -0.32
N ALA A 111 0.32 -13.24 -0.21
CA ALA A 111 0.02 -12.61 1.07
C ALA A 111 -1.42 -12.86 1.57
N PRO A 112 -2.48 -12.81 0.73
CA PRO A 112 -3.84 -13.09 1.17
C PRO A 112 -4.08 -14.53 1.70
N PRO A 113 -3.64 -15.60 1.03
CA PRO A 113 -3.81 -16.96 1.56
C PRO A 113 -2.97 -17.19 2.81
N LEU A 114 -1.74 -16.68 2.88
CA LEU A 114 -0.91 -16.77 4.09
C LEU A 114 -1.59 -16.11 5.29
N ALA A 115 -2.12 -14.89 5.11
CA ALA A 115 -2.82 -14.17 6.17
C ALA A 115 -4.01 -14.98 6.69
N CYS A 116 -4.80 -15.55 5.79
CA CYS A 116 -5.97 -16.31 6.19
C CYS A 116 -5.62 -17.67 6.83
N SER A 117 -4.54 -18.32 6.39
CA SER A 117 -4.05 -19.56 6.99
C SER A 117 -3.48 -19.34 8.40
N ILE A 118 -2.78 -18.23 8.64
CA ILE A 118 -2.28 -17.88 9.97
C ILE A 118 -3.45 -17.47 10.88
N ALA A 119 -4.36 -16.63 10.38
CA ALA A 119 -5.56 -16.22 11.10
C ALA A 119 -6.41 -17.42 11.55
N GLY A 120 -6.57 -18.43 10.71
CA GLY A 120 -7.32 -19.65 11.05
C GLY A 120 -6.64 -20.58 12.06
N ARG A 121 -5.35 -20.39 12.35
CA ARG A 121 -4.58 -21.19 13.33
C ARG A 121 -4.43 -20.47 14.68
N LEU A 122 -4.86 -19.20 14.76
CA LEU A 122 -4.77 -18.43 15.98
C LEU A 122 -5.86 -18.86 16.99
N PRO A 123 -5.54 -18.94 18.28
CA PRO A 123 -6.52 -19.11 19.35
C PRO A 123 -7.64 -18.06 19.31
N SER A 124 -8.83 -18.42 19.78
CA SER A 124 -10.03 -17.57 19.73
C SER A 124 -9.94 -16.26 20.52
N TYR A 125 -9.02 -16.16 21.47
CA TYR A 125 -8.76 -14.93 22.23
C TYR A 125 -7.83 -13.94 21.51
N LEU A 126 -7.20 -14.34 20.39
CA LEU A 126 -6.31 -13.50 19.60
C LEU A 126 -7.01 -12.94 18.38
N HIS A 127 -6.78 -11.65 18.12
CA HIS A 127 -7.44 -10.96 17.02
C HIS A 127 -6.85 -11.43 15.66
N PRO A 128 -7.68 -11.78 14.65
CA PRO A 128 -7.24 -12.28 13.34
C PRO A 128 -6.26 -11.38 12.59
N TYR A 129 -6.22 -10.08 12.93
CA TYR A 129 -5.31 -9.10 12.34
C TYR A 129 -3.83 -9.43 12.56
N ILE A 130 -3.50 -10.21 13.61
CA ILE A 130 -2.15 -10.75 13.81
C ILE A 130 -1.72 -11.58 12.60
N GLY A 131 -2.64 -12.35 12.00
CA GLY A 131 -2.37 -13.11 10.78
C GLY A 131 -2.06 -12.23 9.57
N ASN A 132 -2.72 -11.07 9.46
CA ASN A 132 -2.43 -10.11 8.39
C ASN A 132 -1.02 -9.54 8.54
N VAL A 133 -0.66 -9.07 9.73
CA VAL A 133 0.67 -8.47 10.00
C VAL A 133 1.79 -9.50 9.84
N LEU A 134 1.60 -10.73 10.33
CA LEU A 134 2.57 -11.81 10.11
C LEU A 134 2.72 -12.14 8.63
N SER A 135 1.62 -12.18 7.89
CA SER A 135 1.67 -12.37 6.43
C SER A 135 2.40 -11.24 5.72
N MET A 136 2.21 -9.98 6.13
CA MET A 136 2.97 -8.84 5.60
C MET A 136 4.46 -9.09 5.77
N ALA A 137 4.91 -9.42 6.99
CA ALA A 137 6.32 -9.65 7.29
C ALA A 137 6.90 -10.81 6.46
N ILE A 138 6.24 -11.97 6.47
CA ILE A 138 6.70 -13.16 5.75
C ILE A 138 6.75 -12.91 4.24
N SER A 139 5.67 -12.35 3.67
CA SER A 139 5.59 -12.10 2.23
C SER A 139 6.65 -11.10 1.77
N THR A 140 6.90 -10.05 2.54
CA THR A 140 7.93 -9.05 2.23
C THR A 140 9.33 -9.66 2.29
N VAL A 141 9.65 -10.43 3.33
CA VAL A 141 10.95 -11.12 3.47
C VAL A 141 11.22 -12.08 2.32
N LEU A 142 10.18 -12.74 1.78
CA LEU A 142 10.34 -13.66 0.66
C LEU A 142 10.43 -12.93 -0.70
N ILE A 143 9.52 -11.99 -0.96
CA ILE A 143 9.33 -11.43 -2.30
C ILE A 143 10.39 -10.38 -2.63
N VAL A 144 10.80 -9.54 -1.67
CA VAL A 144 11.80 -8.49 -1.89
C VAL A 144 13.11 -9.08 -2.44
N PRO A 145 13.81 -10.00 -1.75
CA PRO A 145 15.06 -10.57 -2.27
C PRO A 145 14.87 -11.38 -3.54
N THR A 146 13.72 -12.04 -3.72
CA THR A 146 13.41 -12.78 -4.96
C THR A 146 13.37 -11.85 -6.17
N ILE A 147 12.73 -10.68 -6.04
CA ILE A 147 12.72 -9.67 -7.11
C ILE A 147 14.12 -9.08 -7.30
N GLY A 148 14.86 -8.82 -6.21
CA GLY A 148 16.24 -8.37 -6.29
C GLY A 148 17.15 -9.31 -7.09
N TYR A 149 17.04 -10.62 -6.86
CA TYR A 149 17.78 -11.62 -7.62
C TYR A 149 17.37 -11.66 -9.10
N TRP A 150 16.10 -11.44 -9.40
CA TRP A 150 15.59 -11.36 -10.78
C TRP A 150 16.07 -10.13 -11.54
N LEU A 151 16.22 -8.99 -10.86
CA LEU A 151 16.69 -7.74 -11.45
C LEU A 151 18.22 -7.68 -11.61
N ALA A 152 18.95 -8.50 -10.86
CA ALA A 152 20.41 -8.58 -10.90
C ALA A 152 20.96 -9.48 -12.03
N GLN A 153 20.07 -10.17 -12.77
CA GLN A 153 20.39 -10.96 -13.97
C GLN A 153 20.09 -10.16 -15.22
#